data_AF-A0A4Q0SQM8-F1
#
_entry.id   AF-A0A4Q0SQM8-F1
#
_cell.length_a   1.000
_cell.length_b   1.000
_cell.length_c   1.000
_cell.angle_alpha   90.00
_cell.angle_beta   90.00
_cell.angle_gamma   90.00
#
_symmetry.space_group_name_H-M   'P 1'
#
loop_
_entity.id
_entity.type
_entity.pdbx_description
1 polymer ?
#
loop_
_entity_poly.entity_id
_entity_poly.type
_entity_poly.pdbx_seq_one_letter_code
_entity_poly.pdbx_strand_id
1 'polypeptide(L)'
;MARTDFEIALRNTFRILKPGGLFRLVVPDLEERARRYLQQLDSSSSSANDWFMRATYLGLEQRPSSLVQKVSRALGGSLHHWMWDYVSMHAQLERSGFVNIRRCSFGDSGDGMFKLVEESKRFHDPVNQIRELAVEAQKPSS
;
A
#
# COMPACT_ATOMS: atom_id res chain seq x y z
N MET A 1 6.62 5.92 1.97
CA MET A 1 7.76 5.00 2.14
C MET A 1 8.46 4.87 0.80
N ALA A 2 9.77 5.12 0.77
CA ALA A 2 10.54 4.91 -0.43
C ALA A 2 10.60 3.42 -0.77
N ARG A 3 10.80 3.09 -2.06
CA ARG A 3 10.84 1.70 -2.51
C ARG A 3 11.90 0.86 -1.76
N THR A 4 13.08 1.43 -1.52
CA THR A 4 14.18 0.75 -0.81
C THR A 4 13.83 0.46 0.65
N ASP A 5 13.16 1.39 1.33
CA ASP A 5 12.73 1.20 2.72
C ASP A 5 11.71 0.06 2.81
N PHE A 6 10.83 -0.04 1.81
CA PHE A 6 9.86 -1.12 1.72
C PHE A 6 10.53 -2.48 1.50
N GLU A 7 11.50 -2.57 0.60
CA GLU A 7 12.29 -3.78 0.38
C GLU A 7 13.02 -4.22 1.67
N ILE A 8 13.59 -3.27 2.43
CA ILE A 8 14.20 -3.53 3.74
C ILE A 8 13.15 -4.03 4.74
N ALA A 9 11.96 -3.42 4.78
CA ALA A 9 10.88 -3.82 5.68
C ALA A 9 10.40 -5.25 5.38
N LEU A 10 10.24 -5.63 4.11
CA LEU A 10 9.89 -7.00 3.73
C LEU A 10 10.95 -8.01 4.17
N ARG A 11 12.23 -7.73 3.91
CA ARG A 11 13.33 -8.61 4.33
C ARG A 11 13.39 -8.78 5.85
N ASN A 12 13.22 -7.68 6.59
CA ASN A 12 13.20 -7.72 8.05
C ASN A 12 12.00 -8.54 8.55
N THR A 13 10.83 -8.35 7.95
CA THR A 13 9.61 -9.11 8.27
C THR A 13 9.81 -10.60 8.02
N PHE A 14 10.38 -10.97 6.87
CA PHE A 14 10.73 -12.35 6.56
C PHE A 14 11.69 -12.97 7.59
N ARG A 15 12.69 -12.20 8.02
CA ARG A 15 13.67 -12.66 9.02
C ARG A 15 13.03 -12.94 10.39
N ILE A 16 12.15 -12.06 10.87
CA ILE A 16 11.54 -12.18 12.20
C ILE A 16 10.42 -13.22 12.26
N LEU A 17 9.77 -13.54 11.14
CA LEU A 17 8.73 -14.55 11.10
C LEU A 17 9.32 -15.94 11.38
N LYS A 18 8.62 -16.72 12.20
CA LYS A 18 8.91 -18.16 12.36
C LYS A 18 8.64 -18.90 11.03
N PRO A 19 9.32 -20.03 10.76
CA PRO A 19 8.98 -20.91 9.64
C PRO A 19 7.48 -21.24 9.61
N GLY A 20 6.88 -21.23 8.43
CA GLY A 20 5.43 -21.41 8.24
C GLY A 20 4.55 -20.24 8.67
N GLY A 21 5.12 -19.15 9.21
CA GLY A 21 4.38 -17.98 9.68
C GLY A 21 3.70 -17.20 8.56
N LEU A 22 2.50 -16.69 8.82
CA LEU A 22 1.73 -15.84 7.91
C LEU A 22 2.11 -14.37 8.06
N PHE A 23 2.14 -13.68 6.94
CA PHE A 23 2.32 -12.25 6.84
C PHE A 23 1.16 -11.66 6.03
N ARG A 24 0.46 -10.69 6.60
CA ARG A 24 -0.60 -9.94 5.92
C ARG A 24 -0.23 -8.47 5.90
N LEU A 25 -0.29 -7.87 4.71
CA LEU A 25 0.00 -6.46 4.51
C LEU A 25 -1.18 -5.80 3.79
N VAL A 26 -1.48 -4.57 4.19
CA VAL A 26 -2.51 -3.75 3.54
C VAL A 26 -1.89 -2.40 3.22
N VAL A 27 -1.92 -2.01 1.95
CA VAL A 27 -1.32 -0.78 1.42
C VAL A 27 -2.25 -0.10 0.41
N PRO A 28 -2.05 1.19 0.12
CA PRO A 28 -2.77 1.87 -0.95
C PRO A 28 -2.68 1.13 -2.29
N ASP A 29 -3.84 0.76 -2.87
CA ASP A 29 -3.91 0.13 -4.20
C ASP A 29 -3.75 1.17 -5.32
N LEU A 30 -2.66 1.06 -6.09
CA LEU A 30 -2.39 1.92 -7.25
C LEU A 30 -3.29 1.58 -8.44
N GLU A 31 -3.55 0.30 -8.67
CA GLU A 31 -4.34 -0.18 -9.80
C GLU A 31 -5.77 0.35 -9.69
N GLU A 32 -6.40 0.20 -8.53
CA GLU A 32 -7.77 0.65 -8.30
C GLU A 32 -7.89 2.18 -8.44
N ARG A 33 -6.90 2.93 -7.92
CA ARG A 33 -6.84 4.39 -8.09
C ARG A 33 -6.67 4.80 -9.56
N ALA A 34 -5.81 4.12 -10.31
CA ALA A 34 -5.61 4.39 -11.73
C ALA A 34 -6.85 4.07 -12.57
N ARG A 35 -7.53 2.94 -12.29
CA ARG A 35 -8.78 2.58 -12.97
C ARG A 35 -9.87 3.62 -12.73
N ARG A 36 -10.04 4.06 -11.47
CA ARG A 36 -11.02 5.10 -11.13
C ARG A 36 -10.67 6.47 -11.72
N TYR A 37 -9.39 6.79 -11.87
CA TYR A 37 -8.96 7.97 -12.61
C TYR A 37 -9.39 7.90 -14.08
N LEU A 38 -9.14 6.78 -14.76
CA LEU A 38 -9.55 6.60 -16.16
C LEU A 38 -11.08 6.68 -16.31
N GLN A 39 -11.84 6.05 -15.42
CA GLN A 39 -13.30 6.17 -15.42
C GLN A 39 -13.81 7.62 -15.26
N GLN A 40 -13.17 8.41 -14.39
CA GLN A 40 -13.49 9.84 -14.25
C GLN A 40 -13.10 10.63 -15.50
N LEU A 41 -11.99 10.28 -16.15
CA LEU A 41 -11.57 10.91 -17.39
C LEU A 41 -12.52 10.59 -18.55
N ASP A 42 -12.95 9.34 -18.68
CA ASP A 42 -13.90 8.88 -19.70
C ASP A 42 -15.28 9.55 -19.54
N SER A 43 -15.64 9.92 -18.30
CA SER A 43 -16.85 10.71 -18.00
C SER A 43 -16.65 12.22 -18.13
N SER A 44 -15.53 12.68 -18.70
CA SER A 44 -15.19 14.09 -18.90
C SER A 44 -15.16 14.91 -17.60
N SER A 45 -14.86 14.28 -16.47
CA SER A 45 -14.70 14.97 -15.18
C SER A 45 -13.45 15.84 -15.20
N SER A 46 -13.63 17.16 -15.10
CA SER A 46 -12.53 18.13 -15.04
C SER A 46 -11.66 18.00 -13.79
N SER A 47 -12.16 17.35 -12.73
CA SER A 47 -11.44 17.13 -11.48
C SER A 47 -10.71 15.78 -11.39
N ALA A 48 -10.72 14.97 -12.47
CA ALA A 48 -10.13 13.63 -12.46
C ALA A 48 -8.63 13.66 -12.10
N ASN A 49 -7.88 14.60 -12.68
CA ASN A 49 -6.45 14.79 -12.40
C ASN A 49 -6.22 15.13 -10.92
N ASP A 50 -6.87 16.18 -10.42
CA ASP A 50 -6.72 16.63 -9.04
C ASP A 50 -7.06 15.53 -8.03
N TRP A 51 -8.12 14.76 -8.32
CA TRP A 51 -8.49 13.60 -7.50
C TRP A 51 -7.39 12.56 -7.49
N PHE A 52 -6.84 12.18 -8.65
CA PHE A 52 -5.78 11.17 -8.72
C PHE A 52 -4.52 11.61 -7.98
N MET A 53 -4.11 12.88 -8.15
CA MET A 53 -2.94 13.44 -7.48
C MET A 53 -3.10 13.47 -5.95
N ARG A 54 -4.30 13.76 -5.44
CA ARG A 54 -4.61 13.66 -4.00
C ARG A 54 -4.66 12.22 -3.52
N ALA A 55 -5.37 11.35 -4.23
CA ALA A 55 -5.58 9.95 -3.84
C ALA A 55 -4.28 9.13 -3.83
N THR A 56 -3.29 9.54 -4.63
CA THR A 56 -1.96 8.91 -4.71
C THR A 56 -0.86 9.71 -4.01
N TYR A 57 -1.18 10.89 -3.47
CA TYR A 57 -0.20 11.84 -2.95
C TYR A 57 0.94 12.19 -3.95
N LEU A 58 0.68 12.10 -5.26
CA LEU A 58 1.67 12.33 -6.32
C LEU A 58 1.84 13.79 -6.75
N GLY A 59 1.42 14.76 -5.93
CA GLY A 59 1.44 16.16 -6.31
C GLY A 59 1.60 17.12 -5.15
N LEU A 60 1.76 18.39 -5.51
CA LEU A 60 1.69 19.50 -4.57
C LEU A 60 0.60 20.45 -5.01
N GLU A 61 -0.43 20.61 -4.18
CA GLU A 61 -1.43 21.66 -4.40
C GLU A 61 -0.81 23.05 -4.19
N GLN A 62 0.16 23.17 -3.29
CA GLN A 62 0.87 24.42 -3.04
C GLN A 62 2.38 24.18 -2.91
N ARG A 63 3.17 25.02 -3.56
CA ARG A 63 4.62 25.01 -3.42
C ARG A 63 4.97 25.65 -2.08
N PRO A 64 5.79 25.00 -1.23
CA PRO A 64 6.18 25.59 0.04
C PRO A 64 6.92 26.92 -0.21
N SER A 65 6.38 28.00 0.35
CA SER A 65 6.85 29.36 0.14
C SER A 65 7.95 29.77 1.13
N SER A 66 8.12 29.01 2.23
CA SER A 66 9.08 29.29 3.30
C SER A 66 10.14 28.19 3.46
N LEU A 67 11.36 28.59 3.88
CA LEU A 67 12.45 27.68 4.24
C LEU A 67 12.06 26.71 5.37
N VAL A 68 11.26 27.18 6.34
CA VAL A 68 10.75 26.34 7.45
C VAL A 68 9.86 25.22 6.91
N GLN A 69 8.98 25.53 5.95
CA GLN A 69 8.11 24.53 5.31
C GLN A 69 8.92 23.53 4.46
N LYS A 70 10.00 23.99 3.81
CA LYS A 70 10.90 23.11 3.06
C LYS A 70 11.62 22.11 3.97
N VAL A 71 12.14 22.58 5.12
CA VAL A 71 12.84 21.73 6.11
C VAL A 71 11.88 20.77 6.80
N SER A 72 10.72 21.25 7.26
CA SER A 72 9.70 20.42 7.90
C SER A 72 9.25 19.28 6.97
N ARG A 73 9.08 19.57 5.68
CA ARG A 73 8.71 18.57 4.67
C ARG A 73 9.82 17.56 4.38
N ALA A 74 11.07 18.01 4.33
CA ALA A 74 12.21 17.11 4.13
C ALA A 74 12.35 16.10 5.31
N LEU A 75 11.99 16.53 6.52
CA LEU A 75 12.02 15.69 7.72
C LEU A 75 10.73 14.86 7.91
N GLY A 76 9.61 15.26 7.30
CA GLY A 76 8.29 14.63 7.50
C GLY A 76 8.07 13.29 6.79
N GLY A 77 9.03 12.79 5.99
CA GLY A 77 8.96 11.48 5.32
C GLY A 77 7.82 11.27 4.32
N SER A 78 6.94 12.27 4.16
CA SER A 78 5.68 12.22 3.40
C SER A 78 5.86 12.42 1.90
N LEU A 79 7.10 12.56 1.46
CA LEU A 79 7.46 13.02 0.11
C LEU A 79 7.49 11.90 -0.94
N HIS A 80 7.62 10.65 -0.52
CA HIS A 80 7.75 9.52 -1.44
C HIS A 80 7.00 8.32 -0.87
N HIS A 81 5.72 8.21 -1.19
CA HIS A 81 5.01 6.94 -1.08
C HIS A 81 5.09 6.28 -2.44
N TRP A 82 6.03 5.34 -2.60
CA TRP A 82 5.87 4.38 -3.68
C TRP A 82 4.54 3.67 -3.43
N MET A 83 3.72 3.54 -4.47
CA MET A 83 2.47 2.80 -4.39
C MET A 83 2.61 1.50 -5.15
N TRP A 84 1.77 0.53 -4.82
CA TRP A 84 1.87 -0.81 -5.35
C TRP A 84 0.53 -1.26 -5.92
N ASP A 85 0.63 -2.02 -6.99
CA ASP A 85 -0.43 -2.89 -7.49
C ASP A 85 -0.12 -4.33 -7.05
N TYR A 86 -1.05 -5.25 -7.28
CA TYR A 86 -0.85 -6.64 -6.88
C TYR A 86 0.32 -7.33 -7.59
N VAL A 87 0.55 -7.04 -8.88
CA VAL A 87 1.60 -7.68 -9.66
C VAL A 87 2.97 -7.28 -9.13
N SER A 88 3.19 -5.98 -8.92
CA SER A 88 4.44 -5.47 -8.36
C SER A 88 4.64 -5.88 -6.90
N MET A 89 3.58 -5.92 -6.09
CA MET A 89 3.64 -6.42 -4.70
C MET A 89 3.98 -7.91 -4.63
N HIS A 90 3.34 -8.74 -5.45
CA HIS A 90 3.59 -10.17 -5.53
C HIS A 90 5.06 -10.45 -5.84
N ALA A 91 5.59 -9.80 -6.89
CA ALA A 91 7.00 -9.95 -7.27
C ALA A 91 7.96 -9.55 -6.14
N GLN A 92 7.64 -8.53 -5.34
CA GLN A 92 8.47 -8.11 -4.21
C GLN A 92 8.45 -9.10 -3.04
N LEU A 93 7.28 -9.69 -2.76
CA LEU A 93 7.13 -10.74 -1.76
C LEU A 93 7.88 -12.02 -2.17
N GLU A 94 7.76 -12.44 -3.43
CA GLU A 94 8.50 -13.60 -3.97
C GLU A 94 10.01 -13.39 -3.86
N ARG A 95 10.51 -12.21 -4.29
CA ARG A 95 11.94 -11.86 -4.18
C ARG A 95 12.45 -11.85 -2.74
N SER A 96 11.56 -11.59 -1.78
CA SER A 96 11.88 -11.62 -0.35
C SER A 96 11.85 -13.03 0.25
N GLY A 97 11.43 -14.04 -0.53
CA GLY A 97 11.40 -15.45 -0.14
C GLY A 97 10.04 -15.94 0.36
N PHE A 98 8.99 -15.13 0.31
CA PHE A 98 7.65 -15.56 0.68
C PHE A 98 7.04 -16.51 -0.37
N VAL A 99 6.15 -17.40 0.09
CA VAL A 99 5.38 -18.36 -0.71
C VAL A 99 3.89 -18.25 -0.40
N ASN A 100 3.04 -18.98 -1.14
CA ASN A 100 1.58 -18.98 -0.96
C ASN A 100 0.98 -17.56 -0.96
N ILE A 101 1.47 -16.71 -1.87
CA ILE A 101 1.07 -15.31 -1.96
C ILE A 101 -0.31 -15.22 -2.62
N ARG A 102 -1.24 -14.52 -1.97
CA ARG A 102 -2.60 -14.32 -2.48
C ARG A 102 -3.16 -12.97 -2.08
N ARG A 103 -4.09 -12.45 -2.88
CA ARG A 103 -4.98 -11.39 -2.40
C ARG A 103 -5.78 -11.90 -1.20
N CYS A 104 -5.99 -11.03 -0.22
CA CYS A 104 -6.79 -11.33 0.96
C CYS A 104 -7.83 -10.24 1.25
N SER A 105 -8.75 -10.56 2.16
CA SER A 105 -9.85 -9.70 2.57
C SER A 105 -9.97 -9.71 4.09
N PHE A 106 -10.60 -8.70 4.68
CA PHE A 106 -10.87 -8.66 6.10
C PHE A 106 -11.57 -9.95 6.57
N GLY A 107 -11.03 -10.62 7.60
CA GLY A 107 -11.62 -11.81 8.19
C GLY A 107 -11.45 -13.10 7.38
N ASP A 108 -10.69 -13.11 6.28
CA ASP A 108 -10.50 -14.29 5.42
C ASP A 108 -9.28 -15.15 5.79
N SER A 109 -8.56 -14.81 6.88
CA SER A 109 -7.42 -15.61 7.33
C SER A 109 -7.91 -16.92 7.95
N GLY A 110 -7.21 -18.02 7.62
CA GLY A 110 -7.43 -19.31 8.27
C GLY A 110 -6.93 -19.37 9.72
N ASP A 111 -6.06 -18.45 10.12
CA ASP A 111 -5.57 -18.34 11.50
C ASP A 111 -6.47 -17.37 12.29
N GLY A 112 -7.12 -17.91 13.33
CA GLY A 112 -8.05 -17.18 14.19
C GLY A 112 -7.42 -15.99 14.92
N MET A 113 -6.09 -15.96 15.09
CA MET A 113 -5.40 -14.85 15.74
C MET A 113 -5.54 -13.54 14.97
N PHE A 114 -5.69 -13.58 13.64
CA PHE A 114 -5.89 -12.36 12.85
C PHE A 114 -7.23 -11.67 13.17
N LYS A 115 -8.25 -12.41 13.60
CA LYS A 115 -9.53 -11.81 14.00
C LYS A 115 -9.40 -10.84 15.18
N LEU A 116 -8.36 -10.99 16.00
CA LEU A 116 -8.12 -10.16 17.18
C LEU A 116 -7.42 -8.82 16.85
N VAL A 117 -6.79 -8.71 15.68
CA VAL A 117 -5.92 -7.58 15.31
C VAL A 117 -6.29 -6.91 13.99
N GLU A 118 -7.11 -7.57 13.15
CA GLU A 118 -7.56 -6.98 11.91
C GLU A 118 -8.63 -5.91 12.15
N GLU A 119 -8.55 -4.83 11.39
CA GLU A 119 -9.55 -3.76 11.40
C GLU A 119 -10.06 -3.55 9.98
N SER A 120 -11.37 -3.69 9.76
CA SER A 120 -12.00 -3.57 8.43
C SER A 120 -11.69 -2.24 7.73
N LYS A 121 -11.57 -1.16 8.51
CA LYS A 121 -11.20 0.18 8.01
C LYS A 121 -9.81 0.24 7.36
N ARG A 122 -8.92 -0.74 7.60
CA ARG A 122 -7.60 -0.77 6.94
C ARG A 122 -7.67 -1.31 5.52
N PHE A 123 -8.70 -2.09 5.21
CA PHE A 123 -8.91 -2.70 3.88
C PHE A 123 -9.66 -1.78 2.92
N HIS A 124 -10.09 -0.60 3.39
CA HIS A 124 -10.87 0.35 2.62
C HIS A 124 -10.40 1.77 2.90
N ASP A 125 -10.22 2.56 1.85
CA ASP A 125 -10.03 4.00 1.94
C ASP A 125 -11.42 4.64 2.10
N PRO A 126 -11.77 5.19 3.29
CA PRO A 126 -13.09 5.76 3.51
C PRO A 126 -13.30 7.08 2.78
N VAL A 127 -12.20 7.77 2.42
CA VAL A 127 -12.25 9.08 1.74
C VAL A 127 -12.51 8.88 0.25
N ASN A 128 -11.76 7.96 -0.37
CA ASN A 128 -11.85 7.70 -1.81
C ASN A 128 -12.84 6.59 -2.17
N GLN A 129 -13.39 5.88 -1.16
CA GLN A 129 -14.28 4.73 -1.34
C GLN A 129 -13.65 3.66 -2.24
N ILE A 130 -12.39 3.34 -1.95
CA ILE A 130 -11.56 2.39 -2.71
C ILE A 130 -11.19 1.23 -1.80
N ARG A 131 -11.18 0.02 -2.35
CA ARG A 131 -10.61 -1.13 -1.66
C ARG A 131 -9.08 -1.05 -1.73
N GLU A 132 -8.44 -1.25 -0.58
CA GLU A 132 -6.98 -1.26 -0.51
C GLU A 132 -6.39 -2.61 -0.90
N LEU A 133 -5.12 -2.57 -1.31
CA LEU A 133 -4.39 -3.76 -1.71
C LEU A 133 -4.03 -4.53 -0.44
N ALA A 134 -4.69 -5.65 -0.24
CA ALA A 134 -4.42 -6.58 0.84
C ALA A 134 -3.86 -7.90 0.30
N VAL A 135 -2.69 -8.29 0.81
CA VAL A 135 -1.98 -9.49 0.38
C VAL A 135 -1.59 -10.31 1.61
N GLU A 136 -1.86 -11.61 1.56
CA GLU A 136 -1.34 -12.61 2.49
C GLU A 136 -0.22 -13.39 1.83
N ALA A 137 0.84 -13.65 2.58
CA ALA A 137 1.98 -14.44 2.14
C ALA A 137 2.50 -15.27 3.32
N GLN A 138 3.22 -16.34 3.04
CA GLN A 138 3.73 -17.25 4.05
C GLN A 138 5.25 -17.36 3.98
N LYS A 139 5.92 -17.40 5.12
CA LYS A 139 7.32 -17.84 5.17
C LYS A 139 7.38 -19.36 4.98
N PRO A 140 8.25 -19.90 4.11
CA PRO A 140 8.42 -21.34 3.97
C PRO A 140 8.63 -22.06 5.31
N SER A 141 8.12 -23.28 5.41
CA SER A 141 8.24 -24.11 6.63
C SER A 141 9.63 -24.73 6.81
N SER A 142 10.46 -24.71 5.76
CA SER A 142 11.81 -25.28 5.68
C SER A 142 12.79 -24.27 5.09
#